data_AF-A0A8J4U5N1-F1
#
_entry.id   AF-A0A8J4U5N1-F1
#
_cell.length_a   1.000
_cell.length_b   1.000
_cell.length_c   1.000
_cell.angle_alpha   90.00
_cell.angle_beta   90.00
_cell.angle_gamma   90.00
#
_symmetry.space_group_name_H-M   'P 1'
#
loop_
_entity.id
_entity.type
_entity.pdbx_description
1 polymer ?
#
loop_
_entity_poly.entity_id
_entity_poly.type
_entity_poly.pdbx_seq_one_letter_code
_entity_poly.pdbx_strand_id
1 'polypeptide(L)'
;RGGIVNSQLHHYQKQDTSNTSVDAAVYRFYDDLFMLVYNHIIRPGTLEDSDLSECLRATRQDVNPFGSHAQAMVEELAGAMEAARTLTRAFSMGENLMNITEVAPLTNECARALLKMQYCPHCQGLTLIRPCPEFCLNVMRGCLANVAEIDMPWRQYVAILEDLTHKVAGEHSLELALLGVKSHVSEAILHALQQEARISAT
;
A
#
# COMPACT_ATOMS: atom_id res chain seq x y z
N ARG A 1 -23.94 23.27 9.41
CA ARG A 1 -24.54 21.94 9.12
C ARG A 1 -23.40 20.97 8.86
N GLY A 2 -22.87 20.33 9.91
CA GLY A 2 -21.80 19.35 9.82
C GLY A 2 -22.33 17.98 10.23
N GLY A 3 -22.81 17.19 9.27
CA GLY A 3 -23.52 15.95 9.60
C GLY A 3 -23.68 14.94 8.47
N ILE A 4 -22.85 14.96 7.42
CA ILE A 4 -22.95 14.00 6.30
C ILE A 4 -21.56 13.48 5.87
N VAL A 5 -20.58 13.39 6.78
CA VAL A 5 -19.22 12.91 6.42
C VAL A 5 -18.90 11.54 7.05
N ASN A 6 -19.79 10.96 7.87
CA ASN A 6 -19.42 9.80 8.69
C ASN A 6 -20.05 8.45 8.29
N SER A 7 -20.86 8.36 7.23
CA SER A 7 -21.57 7.10 6.90
C SER A 7 -21.13 6.40 5.61
N GLN A 8 -20.12 6.91 4.88
CA GLN A 8 -19.71 6.35 3.59
C GLN A 8 -18.31 5.73 3.58
N LEU A 9 -17.55 5.81 4.69
CA LEU A 9 -16.22 5.19 4.81
C LEU A 9 -16.24 3.70 5.17
N HIS A 10 -17.39 3.11 5.50
CA HIS A 10 -17.46 1.72 5.96
C HIS A 10 -17.75 0.68 4.87
N HIS A 11 -17.92 1.08 3.61
CA HIS A 11 -18.42 0.16 2.57
C HIS A 11 -17.42 -0.22 1.46
N TYR A 12 -16.17 0.25 1.53
CA TYR A 12 -15.11 -0.04 0.54
C TYR A 12 -14.06 -1.05 1.01
N GLN A 13 -14.44 -1.98 1.89
CA GLN A 13 -13.54 -3.05 2.31
C GLN A 13 -14.27 -4.39 2.30
N LYS A 14 -14.43 -4.97 1.11
CA LYS A 14 -14.73 -6.40 0.97
C LYS A 14 -14.26 -6.95 -0.37
N GLN A 15 -13.97 -8.26 -0.36
CA GLN A 15 -13.35 -9.14 -1.38
C GLN A 15 -11.80 -9.09 -1.38
N ASP A 16 -11.02 -10.16 -1.18
CA ASP A 16 -11.27 -11.57 -0.85
C ASP A 16 -9.93 -12.27 -0.48
N THR A 17 -10.02 -13.54 -0.10
CA THR A 17 -8.97 -14.52 0.24
C THR A 17 -8.65 -14.62 1.73
N SER A 18 -8.58 -15.87 2.22
CA SER A 18 -8.26 -16.23 3.61
C SER A 18 -7.33 -15.21 4.24
N ASN A 19 -7.70 -14.64 5.39
CA ASN A 19 -6.87 -13.73 6.21
C ASN A 19 -5.64 -14.47 6.77
N THR A 20 -4.87 -15.12 5.91
CA THR A 20 -3.55 -15.62 6.22
C THR A 20 -2.63 -14.44 6.01
N SER A 21 -2.15 -13.89 7.12
CA SER A 21 -1.11 -12.87 7.12
C SER A 21 0.17 -13.43 6.46
N VAL A 22 0.97 -12.53 5.88
CA VAL A 22 2.21 -12.92 5.16
C VAL A 22 3.14 -13.68 6.10
N ASP A 23 3.27 -13.17 7.33
CA ASP A 23 3.95 -13.82 8.44
C ASP A 23 3.46 -15.27 8.66
N ALA A 24 2.15 -15.50 8.80
CA ALA A 24 1.62 -16.84 9.02
C ALA A 24 1.83 -17.78 7.82
N ALA A 25 1.91 -17.27 6.59
CA ALA A 25 2.24 -18.08 5.42
C ALA A 25 3.72 -18.46 5.39
N VAL A 26 4.61 -17.49 5.63
CA VAL A 26 6.06 -17.71 5.63
C VAL A 26 6.47 -18.64 6.77
N TYR A 27 5.96 -18.44 7.98
CA TYR A 27 6.30 -19.33 9.09
C TYR A 27 5.84 -20.77 8.86
N ARG A 28 4.62 -20.97 8.33
CA ARG A 28 4.16 -22.31 7.93
C ARG A 28 5.05 -22.95 6.86
N PHE A 29 5.45 -22.17 5.85
CA PHE A 29 6.39 -22.64 4.85
C PHE A 29 7.72 -23.12 5.47
N TYR A 30 8.27 -22.36 6.41
CA TYR A 30 9.50 -22.76 7.11
C TYR A 30 9.32 -23.93 8.07
N ASP A 31 8.14 -24.10 8.67
CA ASP A 31 7.82 -25.28 9.49
C ASP A 31 7.80 -26.55 8.62
N ASP A 32 7.23 -26.48 7.42
CA ASP A 32 7.21 -27.60 6.48
C ASP A 32 8.59 -27.85 5.86
N LEU A 33 9.36 -26.79 5.58
CA LEU A 33 10.74 -26.88 5.11
C LEU A 33 11.65 -27.56 6.13
N PHE A 34 11.43 -27.33 7.43
CA PHE A 34 12.22 -27.97 8.48
C PHE A 34 12.13 -29.49 8.42
N MET A 35 10.93 -30.03 8.24
CA MET A 35 10.75 -31.49 8.16
C MET A 35 11.52 -32.08 6.97
N LEU A 36 11.48 -31.41 5.81
CA LEU A 36 12.21 -31.84 4.62
C LEU A 36 13.73 -31.80 4.84
N VAL A 37 14.24 -30.70 5.42
CA VAL A 37 15.67 -30.55 5.70
C VAL A 37 16.12 -31.58 6.75
N TYR A 38 15.34 -31.79 7.81
CA TYR A 38 15.69 -32.75 8.85
C TYR A 38 15.77 -34.18 8.28
N ASN A 39 14.76 -34.60 7.52
CA ASN A 39 14.66 -35.98 7.03
C ASN A 39 15.61 -36.30 5.87
N HIS A 40 15.98 -35.31 5.04
CA HIS A 40 16.83 -35.55 3.87
C HIS A 40 18.28 -35.10 4.04
N ILE A 41 18.54 -34.13 4.91
CA ILE A 41 19.86 -33.52 5.04
C ILE A 41 20.47 -33.86 6.41
N ILE A 42 19.75 -33.61 7.50
CA ILE A 42 20.30 -33.76 8.85
C ILE A 42 20.36 -35.23 9.28
N ARG A 43 19.29 -36.00 9.06
CA ARG A 43 19.20 -37.41 9.47
C ARG A 43 18.55 -38.30 8.41
N PRO A 44 19.23 -38.51 7.27
CA PRO A 44 18.71 -39.33 6.17
C PRO A 44 18.46 -40.77 6.61
N GLY A 45 17.27 -41.30 6.26
CA GLY A 45 16.90 -42.70 6.51
C GLY A 45 16.24 -42.98 7.86
N THR A 46 15.88 -41.95 8.63
CA THR A 46 15.05 -42.10 9.83
C THR A 46 13.62 -42.48 9.42
N LEU A 47 13.06 -43.54 10.01
CA LEU A 47 11.65 -43.89 9.79
C LEU A 47 10.78 -42.77 10.38
N GLU A 48 9.87 -42.22 9.58
CA GLU A 48 8.89 -41.23 10.05
C GLU A 48 7.92 -41.92 11.02
N ASP A 49 8.18 -41.76 12.31
CA ASP A 49 7.22 -42.02 13.37
C ASP A 49 6.37 -40.76 13.59
N SER A 50 5.05 -40.90 13.74
CA SER A 50 4.16 -39.74 13.91
C SER A 50 4.54 -38.94 15.15
N ASP A 51 4.91 -39.64 16.22
CA ASP A 51 5.26 -39.05 17.51
C ASP A 51 6.57 -38.26 17.42
N LEU A 52 7.54 -38.74 16.62
CA LEU A 52 8.78 -38.03 16.34
C LEU A 52 8.52 -36.77 15.50
N SER A 53 7.66 -36.86 14.49
CA SER A 53 7.34 -35.72 13.62
C SER A 53 6.62 -34.58 14.37
N GLU A 54 5.72 -34.92 15.29
CA GLU A 54 5.02 -33.96 16.13
C GLU A 54 5.97 -33.31 17.15
N CYS A 55 6.86 -34.10 17.76
CA CYS A 55 7.92 -33.61 18.64
C CYS A 55 8.87 -32.63 17.92
N LEU A 56 9.35 -33.01 16.73
CA LEU A 56 10.23 -32.16 15.92
C LEU A 56 9.55 -30.84 15.53
N ARG A 57 8.27 -30.90 15.13
CA ARG A 57 7.49 -29.70 14.82
C ARG A 57 7.33 -28.79 16.05
N ALA A 58 7.12 -29.37 17.23
CA ALA A 58 7.03 -28.61 18.48
C ALA A 58 8.37 -27.97 18.89
N THR A 59 9.50 -28.61 18.57
CA THR A 59 10.84 -28.14 19.01
C THR A 59 11.49 -27.18 18.00
N ARG A 60 10.95 -27.04 16.79
CA ARG A 60 11.54 -26.21 15.72
C ARG A 60 11.76 -24.75 16.13
N GLN A 61 10.80 -24.15 16.85
CA GLN A 61 10.94 -22.76 17.30
C GLN A 61 12.09 -22.59 18.29
N ASP A 62 12.29 -23.57 19.17
CA ASP A 62 13.36 -23.55 20.18
C ASP A 62 14.75 -23.82 19.55
N VAL A 63 14.81 -24.74 18.58
CA VAL A 63 16.05 -25.09 17.88
C VAL A 63 16.48 -23.98 16.92
N ASN A 64 15.52 -23.23 16.36
CA ASN A 64 15.71 -22.20 15.35
C ASN A 64 16.74 -22.58 14.25
N PRO A 65 16.47 -23.65 13.48
CA PRO A 65 17.43 -24.23 12.53
C PRO A 65 17.81 -23.28 11.39
N PHE A 66 16.92 -22.35 11.05
CA PHE A 66 17.08 -21.42 9.93
C PHE A 66 17.52 -20.01 10.35
N GLY A 67 17.80 -19.78 11.63
CA GLY A 67 18.24 -18.47 12.11
C GLY A 67 17.21 -17.36 11.82
N SER A 68 17.69 -16.20 11.37
CA SER A 68 16.86 -15.04 11.06
C SER A 68 16.25 -15.04 9.65
N HIS A 69 16.54 -16.05 8.82
CA HIS A 69 16.13 -16.04 7.40
C HIS A 69 14.61 -16.09 7.19
N ALA A 70 13.89 -16.76 8.10
CA ALA A 70 12.42 -16.74 8.07
C ALA A 70 11.87 -15.34 8.35
N GLN A 71 12.43 -14.65 9.35
CA GLN A 71 12.03 -13.30 9.70
C GLN A 71 12.41 -12.30 8.59
N ALA A 72 13.61 -12.40 8.01
CA ALA A 72 14.04 -11.54 6.91
C ALA A 72 13.09 -11.65 5.69
N MET A 73 12.68 -12.88 5.33
CA MET A 73 11.69 -13.08 4.27
C MET A 73 10.32 -12.46 4.61
N VAL A 74 9.89 -12.54 5.88
CA VAL A 74 8.66 -11.87 6.33
C VAL A 74 8.78 -10.36 6.18
N GLU A 75 9.89 -9.76 6.62
CA GLU A 75 10.10 -8.31 6.57
C GLU A 75 10.06 -7.79 5.12
N GLU A 76 10.71 -8.49 4.18
CA GLU A 76 10.69 -8.12 2.76
C GLU A 76 9.30 -8.27 2.13
N LEU A 77 8.66 -9.44 2.26
CA LEU A 77 7.37 -9.71 1.62
C LEU A 77 6.23 -8.89 2.25
N ALA A 78 6.17 -8.84 3.58
CA ALA A 78 5.14 -8.07 4.28
C ALA A 78 5.33 -6.57 4.07
N GLY A 79 6.59 -6.10 4.08
CA GLY A 79 6.93 -4.71 3.78
C GLY A 79 6.48 -4.32 2.37
N ALA A 80 6.82 -5.14 1.36
CA ALA A 80 6.42 -4.89 -0.03
C ALA A 80 4.89 -4.87 -0.21
N MET A 81 4.18 -5.83 0.39
CA MET A 81 2.71 -5.89 0.33
C MET A 81 2.06 -4.72 1.06
N GLU A 82 2.58 -4.30 2.21
CA GLU A 82 2.03 -3.16 2.96
C GLU A 82 2.27 -1.84 2.23
N ALA A 83 3.44 -1.66 1.62
CA ALA A 83 3.73 -0.50 0.78
C ALA A 83 2.76 -0.44 -0.42
N ALA A 84 2.53 -1.56 -1.11
CA ALA A 84 1.57 -1.63 -2.22
C ALA A 84 0.12 -1.35 -1.79
N ARG A 85 -0.31 -1.87 -0.63
CA ARG A 85 -1.64 -1.57 -0.04
C ARG A 85 -1.77 -0.10 0.31
N THR A 86 -0.73 0.48 0.92
CA THR A 86 -0.70 1.90 1.29
C THR A 86 -0.81 2.77 0.05
N LEU A 87 -0.08 2.42 -1.01
CA LEU A 87 -0.13 3.12 -2.29
C LEU A 87 -1.54 3.06 -2.91
N THR A 88 -2.15 1.89 -2.91
CA THR A 88 -3.53 1.70 -3.42
C THR A 88 -4.54 2.53 -2.64
N ARG A 89 -4.45 2.54 -1.30
CA ARG A 89 -5.30 3.39 -0.44
C ARG A 89 -5.07 4.87 -0.72
N ALA A 90 -3.81 5.29 -0.87
CA ALA A 90 -3.47 6.67 -1.20
C ALA A 90 -4.09 7.09 -2.53
N PHE A 91 -3.98 6.28 -3.59
CA PHE A 91 -4.63 6.56 -4.87
C PHE A 91 -6.16 6.67 -4.76
N SER A 92 -6.80 5.73 -4.06
CA SER A 92 -8.25 5.78 -3.85
C SER A 92 -8.69 7.05 -3.12
N MET A 93 -7.90 7.55 -2.17
CA MET A 93 -8.17 8.84 -1.52
C MET A 93 -8.05 10.02 -2.49
N GLY A 94 -7.05 10.00 -3.37
CA GLY A 94 -6.86 11.02 -4.40
C GLY A 94 -8.00 11.05 -5.42
N GLU A 95 -8.46 9.89 -5.85
CA GLU A 95 -9.63 9.73 -6.74
C GLU A 95 -10.88 10.35 -6.10
N ASN A 96 -11.15 10.01 -4.83
CA ASN A 96 -12.29 10.57 -4.10
C ASN A 96 -12.22 12.10 -3.98
N LEU A 97 -11.03 12.65 -3.72
CA LEU A 97 -10.84 14.10 -3.63
C LEU A 97 -11.06 14.80 -4.98
N MET A 98 -10.57 14.22 -6.07
CA MET A 98 -10.78 14.71 -7.44
C MET A 98 -12.26 14.71 -7.84
N ASN A 99 -12.98 13.63 -7.51
CA ASN A 99 -14.42 13.54 -7.80
C ASN A 99 -15.20 14.65 -7.07
N ILE A 100 -14.86 14.96 -5.81
CA ILE A 100 -15.51 16.03 -5.04
C ILE A 100 -15.24 17.42 -5.65
N THR A 101 -14.01 17.68 -6.12
CA THR A 101 -13.66 18.99 -6.70
C THR A 101 -14.26 19.17 -8.10
N GLU A 102 -14.42 18.10 -8.88
CA GLU A 102 -15.04 18.14 -10.21
C GLU A 102 -16.53 18.53 -10.16
N VAL A 103 -17.28 18.03 -9.17
CA VAL A 103 -18.73 18.30 -9.03
C VAL A 103 -19.05 19.52 -8.16
N ALA A 104 -18.05 20.32 -7.79
CA ALA A 104 -18.24 21.46 -6.90
C ALA A 104 -19.17 22.52 -7.53
N PRO A 105 -20.34 22.81 -6.92
CA PRO A 105 -21.29 23.75 -7.49
C PRO A 105 -20.79 25.18 -7.39
N LEU A 106 -21.00 25.96 -8.45
CA LEU A 106 -20.76 27.40 -8.43
C LEU A 106 -21.69 28.07 -7.42
N THR A 107 -21.15 28.98 -6.61
CA THR A 107 -21.98 29.79 -5.71
C THR A 107 -22.86 30.76 -6.51
N ASN A 108 -24.00 31.15 -5.95
CA ASN A 108 -24.86 32.16 -6.56
C ASN A 108 -24.13 33.50 -6.79
N GLU A 109 -23.17 33.83 -5.92
CA GLU A 109 -22.33 35.01 -6.05
C GLU A 109 -21.38 34.89 -7.26
N CYS A 110 -20.72 33.74 -7.43
CA CYS A 110 -19.91 33.46 -8.60
C CYS A 110 -20.75 33.49 -9.89
N ALA A 111 -21.93 32.87 -9.90
CA ALA A 111 -22.82 32.89 -11.06
C ALA A 111 -23.19 34.33 -11.47
N ARG A 112 -23.50 35.20 -10.49
CA ARG A 112 -23.77 36.62 -10.73
C ARG A 112 -22.53 37.36 -11.25
N ALA A 113 -21.36 37.10 -10.69
CA ALA A 113 -20.10 37.72 -11.12
C ALA A 113 -19.74 37.32 -12.55
N LEU A 114 -19.88 36.04 -12.91
CA LEU A 114 -19.69 35.53 -14.27
C LEU A 114 -20.69 36.14 -15.26
N LEU A 115 -21.97 36.23 -14.89
CA LEU A 115 -22.98 36.89 -15.72
C LEU A 115 -22.63 38.36 -15.97
N LYS A 116 -22.19 39.07 -14.93
CA LYS A 116 -21.79 40.47 -15.05
C LYS A 116 -20.56 40.64 -15.94
N MET A 117 -19.59 39.75 -15.81
CA MET A 117 -18.37 39.77 -16.61
C MET A 117 -18.63 39.45 -18.08
N GLN A 118 -19.47 38.46 -18.36
CA GLN A 118 -19.66 37.92 -19.71
C GLN A 118 -20.78 38.61 -20.49
N TYR A 119 -21.89 38.97 -19.84
CA TYR A 119 -23.13 39.36 -20.55
C TYR A 119 -23.57 40.81 -20.32
N CYS A 120 -23.18 41.47 -19.23
CA CYS A 120 -23.56 42.88 -19.03
C CYS A 120 -23.12 43.82 -20.16
N PRO A 121 -21.93 43.68 -20.79
CA PRO A 121 -21.56 44.51 -21.94
C PRO A 121 -22.57 44.38 -23.08
N HIS A 122 -23.04 43.17 -23.38
CA HIS A 122 -24.06 42.94 -24.41
C HIS A 122 -25.38 43.66 -24.09
N CYS A 123 -25.84 43.56 -22.83
CA CYS A 123 -27.04 44.28 -22.38
C CYS A 123 -26.91 45.81 -22.47
N GLN A 124 -25.68 46.33 -22.48
CA GLN A 124 -25.37 47.76 -22.63
C GLN A 124 -25.10 48.15 -24.09
N GLY A 125 -25.25 47.23 -25.05
CA GLY A 125 -24.97 47.48 -26.48
C GLY A 125 -23.49 47.35 -26.88
N LEU A 126 -22.63 46.92 -25.97
CA LEU A 126 -21.18 46.73 -26.17
C LEU A 126 -20.87 45.27 -26.53
N THR A 127 -21.23 44.84 -27.74
CA THR A 127 -21.15 43.42 -28.15
C THR A 127 -19.78 42.96 -28.65
N LEU A 128 -18.87 43.89 -28.95
CA LEU A 128 -17.53 43.61 -29.48
C LEU A 128 -16.43 43.66 -28.41
N ILE A 129 -16.79 44.03 -27.17
CA ILE A 129 -15.83 44.21 -26.08
C ILE A 129 -15.70 42.91 -25.30
N ARG A 130 -14.45 42.49 -25.08
CA ARG A 130 -14.12 41.34 -24.22
C ARG A 130 -13.82 41.81 -22.80
N PRO A 131 -14.10 41.00 -21.76
CA PRO A 131 -13.70 41.33 -20.40
C PRO A 131 -12.17 41.46 -20.30
N CYS A 132 -11.71 42.45 -19.54
CA CYS A 132 -10.29 42.68 -19.30
C CYS A 132 -9.66 41.43 -18.64
N PRO A 133 -8.41 41.06 -18.98
CA PRO A 133 -7.74 39.90 -18.40
C PRO A 133 -7.73 39.90 -16.87
N GLU A 134 -7.38 41.02 -16.24
CA GLU A 134 -7.37 41.16 -14.77
C GLU A 134 -8.76 41.07 -14.14
N PHE A 135 -9.79 41.61 -14.82
CA PHE A 135 -11.16 41.47 -14.33
C PHE A 135 -11.62 40.01 -14.39
N CYS A 136 -11.28 39.30 -15.47
CA CYS A 136 -11.53 37.87 -15.60
C CYS A 136 -10.85 37.06 -14.51
N LEU A 137 -9.55 37.29 -14.30
CA LEU A 137 -8.79 36.62 -13.25
C LEU A 137 -9.39 36.85 -11.86
N ASN A 138 -9.83 38.07 -11.54
CA ASN A 138 -10.45 38.37 -10.26
C ASN A 138 -11.79 37.66 -10.05
N VAL A 139 -12.64 37.60 -11.09
CA VAL A 139 -13.91 36.84 -11.03
C VAL A 139 -13.63 35.34 -10.84
N MET A 140 -12.70 34.78 -11.61
CA MET A 140 -12.35 33.36 -11.52
C MET A 140 -11.73 32.99 -10.18
N ARG A 141 -10.87 33.84 -9.61
CA ARG A 141 -10.32 33.65 -8.25
C ARG A 141 -11.42 33.56 -7.19
N GLY A 142 -12.44 34.42 -7.27
CA GLY A 142 -13.59 34.36 -6.38
C GLY A 142 -14.42 33.09 -6.56
N CYS A 143 -14.64 32.67 -7.81
CA CYS A 143 -15.37 31.44 -8.14
C CYS A 143 -14.67 30.17 -7.67
N LEU A 144 -13.34 30.14 -7.74
CA LEU A 144 -12.51 28.97 -7.43
C LEU A 144 -11.90 29.03 -6.02
N ALA A 145 -12.31 29.97 -5.17
CA ALA A 145 -11.72 30.17 -3.85
C ALA A 145 -11.71 28.88 -3.02
N ASN A 146 -12.84 28.15 -2.98
CA ASN A 146 -12.95 26.88 -2.25
C ASN A 146 -12.03 25.78 -2.80
N VAL A 147 -11.78 25.77 -4.13
CA VAL A 147 -10.85 24.81 -4.76
C VAL A 147 -9.40 25.20 -4.46
N ALA A 148 -9.12 26.50 -4.43
CA ALA A 148 -7.79 27.03 -4.13
C ALA A 148 -7.34 26.72 -2.70
N GLU A 149 -8.26 26.55 -1.74
CA GLU A 149 -7.93 26.13 -0.37
C GLU A 149 -7.25 24.74 -0.31
N ILE A 150 -7.51 23.88 -1.30
CA ILE A 150 -6.99 22.52 -1.36
C ILE A 150 -5.62 22.47 -2.08
N ASP A 151 -5.17 23.53 -2.76
CA ASP A 151 -3.95 23.52 -3.58
C ASP A 151 -2.69 23.10 -2.78
N MET A 152 -2.48 23.69 -1.59
CA MET A 152 -1.31 23.35 -0.78
C MET A 152 -1.36 21.92 -0.21
N PRO A 153 -2.46 21.47 0.45
CA PRO A 153 -2.62 20.07 0.84
C PRO A 153 -2.47 19.09 -0.33
N TRP A 154 -2.99 19.45 -1.51
CA TRP A 154 -2.90 18.62 -2.71
C TRP A 154 -1.47 18.46 -3.20
N ARG A 155 -0.69 19.55 -3.27
CA ARG A 155 0.73 19.49 -3.63
C ARG A 155 1.52 18.59 -2.67
N GLN A 156 1.25 18.71 -1.37
CA GLN A 156 1.89 17.86 -0.37
C GLN A 156 1.49 16.39 -0.54
N TYR A 157 0.21 16.12 -0.79
CA TYR A 157 -0.28 14.77 -1.08
C TYR A 157 0.41 14.17 -2.31
N VAL A 158 0.53 14.92 -3.41
CA VAL A 158 1.21 14.47 -4.63
C VAL A 158 2.68 14.14 -4.37
N ALA A 159 3.38 14.98 -3.60
CA ALA A 159 4.78 14.72 -3.25
C ALA A 159 4.95 13.45 -2.39
N ILE A 160 4.05 13.20 -1.44
CA ILE A 160 4.04 11.96 -0.64
C ILE A 160 3.72 10.75 -1.52
N LEU A 161 2.79 10.89 -2.46
CA LEU A 161 2.42 9.83 -3.39
C LEU A 161 3.60 9.47 -4.30
N GLU A 162 4.34 10.46 -4.80
CA GLU A 162 5.55 10.26 -5.59
C GLU A 162 6.62 9.48 -4.79
N ASP A 163 6.92 9.89 -3.56
CA ASP A 163 7.85 9.17 -2.67
C ASP A 163 7.41 7.71 -2.44
N LEU A 164 6.11 7.49 -2.20
CA LEU A 164 5.56 6.15 -2.01
C LEU A 164 5.67 5.30 -3.27
N THR A 165 5.43 5.86 -4.46
CA THR A 165 5.63 5.14 -5.73
C THR A 165 7.09 4.73 -5.93
N HIS A 166 8.05 5.59 -5.58
CA HIS A 166 9.47 5.25 -5.64
C HIS A 166 9.83 4.13 -4.68
N LYS A 167 9.31 4.13 -3.45
CA LYS A 167 9.52 3.05 -2.48
C LYS A 167 8.95 1.72 -2.97
N VAL A 168 7.73 1.72 -3.51
CA VAL A 168 7.09 0.51 -4.05
C VAL A 168 7.81 0.00 -5.30
N ALA A 169 8.38 0.87 -6.13
CA ALA A 169 9.15 0.45 -7.30
C ALA A 169 10.58 -0.01 -6.98
N GLY A 170 11.13 0.42 -5.84
CA GLY A 170 12.49 0.13 -5.39
C GLY A 170 12.52 -0.82 -4.19
N GLU A 171 12.84 -0.26 -3.01
CA GLU A 171 13.08 -0.97 -1.76
C GLU A 171 11.96 -1.95 -1.38
N HIS A 172 10.71 -1.57 -1.60
CA HIS A 172 9.52 -2.33 -1.25
C HIS A 172 8.87 -2.95 -2.49
N SER A 173 9.67 -3.30 -3.50
CA SER A 173 9.17 -3.96 -4.71
C SER A 173 8.76 -5.40 -4.44
N LEU A 174 7.48 -5.69 -4.66
CA LEU A 174 6.92 -7.03 -4.53
C LEU A 174 7.57 -8.02 -5.51
N GLU A 175 7.92 -7.57 -6.71
CA GLU A 175 8.62 -8.40 -7.68
C GLU A 175 10.01 -8.80 -7.17
N LEU A 176 10.78 -7.83 -6.64
CA LEU A 176 12.10 -8.11 -6.09
C LEU A 176 12.02 -9.02 -4.86
N ALA A 177 11.07 -8.78 -3.96
CA ALA A 177 10.87 -9.62 -2.78
C ALA A 177 10.52 -11.07 -3.16
N LEU A 178 9.65 -11.27 -4.16
CA LEU A 178 9.31 -12.62 -4.66
C LEU A 178 10.50 -13.32 -5.32
N LEU A 179 11.31 -12.60 -6.10
CA LEU A 179 12.54 -13.13 -6.69
C LEU A 179 13.57 -13.50 -5.60
N GLY A 180 13.60 -12.77 -4.49
CA GLY A 180 14.47 -13.00 -3.34
C GLY A 180 14.17 -14.28 -2.55
N VAL A 181 12.94 -14.80 -2.63
CA VAL A 181 12.51 -16.00 -1.86
C VAL A 181 13.46 -17.18 -2.03
N LYS A 182 13.93 -17.45 -3.26
CA LYS A 182 14.89 -18.54 -3.52
C LYS A 182 16.20 -18.36 -2.77
N SER A 183 16.71 -17.11 -2.68
CA SER A 183 17.95 -16.81 -1.96
C SER A 183 17.78 -17.07 -0.48
N HIS A 184 16.71 -16.54 0.12
CA HIS A 184 16.38 -16.75 1.53
C HIS A 184 16.29 -18.23 1.89
N VAL A 185 15.62 -19.04 1.06
CA VAL A 185 15.53 -20.50 1.26
C VAL A 185 16.90 -21.16 1.16
N SER A 186 17.70 -20.79 0.17
CA SER A 186 19.02 -21.40 -0.04
C SER A 186 19.98 -21.08 1.11
N GLU A 187 19.96 -19.83 1.59
CA GLU A 187 20.76 -19.39 2.74
C GLU A 187 20.27 -20.03 4.05
N ALA A 188 18.96 -20.15 4.23
CA ALA A 188 18.39 -20.86 5.37
C ALA A 188 18.83 -22.33 5.43
N ILE A 189 18.80 -23.04 4.30
CA ILE A 189 19.26 -24.43 4.24
C ILE A 189 20.76 -24.51 4.53
N LEU A 190 21.56 -23.60 3.98
CA LEU A 190 23.00 -23.53 4.26
C LEU A 190 23.29 -23.27 5.74
N HIS A 191 22.51 -22.37 6.37
CA HIS A 191 22.61 -22.10 7.80
C HIS A 191 22.27 -23.34 8.64
N ALA A 192 21.20 -24.06 8.29
CA ALA A 192 20.84 -25.31 8.97
C ALA A 192 21.94 -26.38 8.83
N LEU A 193 22.53 -26.51 7.64
CA LEU A 193 23.66 -27.41 7.38
C LEU A 193 24.88 -27.09 8.26
N GLN A 194 25.22 -25.82 8.43
CA GLN A 194 26.32 -25.41 9.30
C GLN A 194 26.06 -25.74 10.78
N GLN A 195 24.80 -25.88 11.17
CA GLN A 195 24.38 -26.19 12.53
C GLN A 195 23.96 -27.66 12.71
N GLU A 196 24.20 -28.52 11.72
CA GLU A 196 23.74 -29.92 11.70
C GLU A 196 24.08 -30.67 12.99
N ALA A 197 25.33 -30.60 13.45
CA ALA A 197 25.76 -31.29 14.68
C ALA A 197 25.00 -30.83 15.95
N ARG A 198 24.56 -29.57 15.99
CA ARG A 198 23.76 -29.03 17.10
C ARG A 198 22.30 -29.49 17.00
N ILE A 199 21.75 -29.48 15.79
CA ILE A 199 20.35 -29.84 15.51
C ILE A 199 20.12 -31.34 15.66
N SER A 200 21.12 -32.17 15.31
CA SER A 200 21.07 -33.62 15.49
C SER A 200 21.21 -34.09 16.95
N ALA A 201 21.70 -33.22 17.83
CA ALA A 201 21.94 -33.54 19.24
C ALA A 201 20.79 -33.15 20.18
N THR A 202 19.83 -32.35 19.68
CA THR A 202 18.56 -32.02 20.33
C THR A 202 17.49 -33.04 19.96
#